data_AF-A0A967N4J2-F1
#
_entry.id   AF-A0A967N4J2-F1
#
_cell.length_a   1.000
_cell.length_b   1.000
_cell.length_c   1.000
_cell.angle_alpha   90.00
_cell.angle_beta   90.00
_cell.angle_gamma   90.00
#
_symmetry.space_group_name_H-M   'P 1'
#
loop_
_entity.id
_entity.type
_entity.pdbx_description
1 polymer ?
#
loop_
_entity_poly.entity_id
_entity_poly.type
_entity_poly.pdbx_seq_one_letter_code
_entity_poly.pdbx_strand_id
1 'polypeptide(L)'
;MHVRPLTADPAIHETPLLVLPAFQGREGLRPLAARLDERLGGVLERALESGDLKGREGESALFYAEDDQGGPARVLCVGVGKPEKYDGRAVRKYAGRAVRAAECRGLGRLTLHLEAEGSLEGEDLVQAGAEGTVLAAW
;
A
#
# COMPACT_ATOMS: atom_id res chain seq x y z
N MET A 1 -15.15 -8.64 -8.75
CA MET A 1 -13.75 -8.18 -8.61
C MET A 1 -12.95 -8.63 -9.83
N HIS A 2 -12.14 -7.77 -10.45
CA HIS A 2 -11.20 -8.14 -11.52
C HIS A 2 -9.78 -7.77 -11.08
N VAL A 3 -8.89 -8.76 -10.97
CA VAL A 3 -7.49 -8.55 -10.59
C VAL A 3 -6.61 -8.76 -11.82
N ARG A 4 -5.69 -7.85 -12.08
CA ARG A 4 -4.68 -7.97 -13.14
C ARG A 4 -3.33 -7.46 -12.65
N PRO A 5 -2.21 -8.09 -13.02
CA PRO A 5 -0.90 -7.51 -12.81
C PRO A 5 -0.74 -6.25 -13.66
N LEU A 6 0.06 -5.30 -13.19
CA LEU A 6 0.38 -4.06 -13.89
C LEU A 6 1.90 -3.95 -14.01
N THR A 7 2.38 -3.76 -15.23
CA THR A 7 3.77 -3.35 -15.49
C THR A 7 3.76 -1.85 -15.73
N ALA A 8 3.78 -1.08 -14.65
CA ALA A 8 3.81 0.37 -14.67
C ALA A 8 4.60 0.89 -13.46
N ASP A 9 5.14 2.09 -13.56
CA ASP A 9 5.73 2.77 -12.41
C ASP A 9 4.61 3.26 -11.48
N PRO A 10 4.48 2.73 -10.25
CA PRO A 10 3.36 3.07 -9.37
C PRO A 10 3.34 4.54 -8.99
N ALA A 11 4.50 5.22 -9.01
CA ALA A 11 4.59 6.63 -8.66
C ALA A 11 3.80 7.50 -9.65
N ILE A 12 3.84 7.21 -10.94
CA ILE A 12 3.18 7.98 -12.02
C ILE A 12 1.90 7.31 -12.54
N HIS A 13 1.52 6.16 -11.99
CA HIS A 13 0.32 5.44 -12.44
C HIS A 13 -0.96 6.10 -11.92
N GLU A 14 -1.82 6.53 -12.85
CA GLU A 14 -3.12 7.11 -12.51
C GLU A 14 -4.09 6.07 -11.93
N THR A 15 -4.39 6.24 -10.65
CA THR A 15 -5.32 5.37 -9.93
C THR A 15 -6.06 6.14 -8.84
N PRO A 16 -7.35 5.84 -8.56
CA PRO A 16 -8.09 6.53 -7.51
C PRO A 16 -7.50 6.35 -6.10
N LEU A 17 -6.78 5.24 -5.90
CA LEU A 17 -6.13 4.86 -4.66
C LEU A 17 -4.95 3.92 -4.95
N LEU A 18 -3.74 4.36 -4.64
CA LEU A 18 -2.57 3.50 -4.51
C LEU A 18 -2.41 3.09 -3.05
N VAL A 19 -2.20 1.81 -2.80
CA VAL A 19 -2.01 1.28 -1.44
C VAL A 19 -0.59 0.74 -1.29
N LEU A 20 0.09 1.13 -0.23
CA LEU A 20 1.46 0.76 0.12
C LEU A 20 1.51 0.01 1.46
N PRO A 21 2.37 -1.02 1.60
CA PRO A 21 2.61 -1.64 2.90
C PRO A 21 3.56 -0.80 3.75
N ALA A 22 3.22 -0.58 5.02
CA ALA A 22 4.06 0.10 6.01
C ALA A 22 4.53 -0.92 7.06
N PHE A 23 5.85 -1.07 7.19
CA PHE A 23 6.46 -2.05 8.10
C PHE A 23 6.79 -1.42 9.45
N GLN A 24 6.52 -2.15 10.51
CA GLN A 24 6.80 -1.69 11.87
C GLN A 24 8.31 -1.66 12.15
N GLY A 25 8.76 -0.56 12.77
CA GLY A 25 10.14 -0.44 13.25
C GLY A 25 11.16 -0.20 12.15
N ARG A 26 10.73 0.13 10.92
CA ARG A 26 11.62 0.59 9.86
C ARG A 26 11.99 2.06 10.10
N GLU A 27 13.25 2.38 9.88
CA GLU A 27 13.74 3.75 9.78
C GLU A 27 13.66 4.22 8.31
N GLY A 28 13.00 5.35 8.08
CA GLY A 28 12.83 5.97 6.76
C GLY A 28 11.86 5.24 5.81
N LEU A 29 11.61 5.90 4.68
CA LEU A 29 10.75 5.39 3.61
C LEU A 29 11.45 4.35 2.73
N ARG A 30 10.69 3.36 2.24
CA ARG A 30 11.16 2.47 1.16
C ARG A 30 11.33 3.23 -0.16
N PRO A 31 12.10 2.70 -1.13
CA PRO A 31 12.35 3.39 -2.41
C PRO A 31 11.09 3.91 -3.12
N LEU A 32 10.02 3.11 -3.22
CA LEU A 32 8.78 3.59 -3.83
C LEU A 32 8.08 4.67 -3.01
N ALA A 33 8.02 4.49 -1.69
CA ALA A 33 7.38 5.46 -0.79
C ALA A 33 8.16 6.79 -0.78
N ALA A 34 9.49 6.75 -0.79
CA ALA A 34 10.34 7.94 -0.90
C ALA A 34 10.10 8.69 -2.22
N ARG A 35 10.05 7.98 -3.35
CA ARG A 35 9.73 8.57 -4.66
C ARG A 35 8.32 9.18 -4.73
N LEU A 36 7.35 8.57 -4.06
CA LEU A 36 6.02 9.15 -3.91
C LEU A 36 6.05 10.39 -3.02
N ASP A 37 6.86 10.36 -1.96
CA ASP A 37 6.91 11.44 -0.98
C ASP A 37 7.51 12.74 -1.53
N GLU A 38 8.48 12.63 -2.45
CA GLU A 38 8.98 13.77 -3.23
C GLU A 38 7.85 14.55 -3.92
N ARG A 39 6.78 13.85 -4.31
CA ARG A 39 5.62 14.41 -5.00
C ARG A 39 4.51 14.85 -4.05
N LEU A 40 4.38 14.14 -2.92
CA LEU A 40 3.45 14.47 -1.84
C LEU A 40 4.01 15.56 -0.88
N GLY A 41 5.13 16.18 -1.24
CA GLY A 41 5.72 17.28 -0.46
C GLY A 41 6.25 16.85 0.90
N GLY A 42 6.78 15.64 1.03
CA GLY A 42 7.42 15.14 2.26
C GLY A 42 6.45 14.67 3.35
N VAL A 43 5.17 14.46 3.04
CA VAL A 43 4.14 14.13 4.04
C VAL A 43 4.27 12.72 4.60
N LEU A 44 4.78 11.76 3.82
CA LEU A 44 4.99 10.39 4.27
C LEU A 44 6.15 10.33 5.26
N GLU A 45 7.27 11.01 4.98
CA GLU A 45 8.40 11.09 5.91
C GLU A 45 7.97 11.77 7.21
N ARG A 46 7.25 12.90 7.13
CA ARG A 46 6.69 13.57 8.32
C ARG A 46 5.76 12.66 9.11
N ALA A 47 4.96 11.83 8.45
CA ALA A 47 4.08 10.87 9.14
C ALA A 47 4.87 9.76 9.85
N LEU A 48 6.01 9.33 9.30
CA LEU A 48 6.92 8.41 9.99
C LEU A 48 7.57 9.09 11.20
N GLU A 49 8.14 10.29 11.02
CA GLU A 49 8.86 11.03 12.07
C GLU A 49 7.96 11.41 13.26
N SER A 50 6.73 11.85 12.98
CA SER A 50 5.72 12.16 14.00
C SER A 50 5.15 10.91 14.70
N GLY A 51 5.34 9.73 14.09
CA GLY A 51 4.76 8.48 14.56
C GLY A 51 3.26 8.33 14.23
N ASP A 52 2.72 9.10 13.29
CA ASP A 52 1.37 8.87 12.74
C ASP A 52 1.30 7.64 11.83
N LEU A 53 2.46 7.17 11.36
CA LEU A 53 2.61 5.93 10.61
C LEU A 53 3.69 5.05 11.26
N LYS A 54 3.29 4.13 12.14
CA LYS A 54 4.22 3.20 12.84
C LYS A 54 4.32 1.82 12.20
N GLY A 55 3.55 1.55 11.15
CA GLY A 55 3.49 0.27 10.45
C GLY A 55 2.88 -0.89 11.25
N ARG A 56 2.14 -0.61 12.33
CA ARG A 56 1.52 -1.64 13.17
C ARG A 56 0.38 -2.33 12.43
N GLU A 57 0.18 -3.62 12.68
CA GLU A 57 -0.93 -4.34 12.06
C GLU A 57 -2.28 -3.67 12.41
N GLY A 58 -3.00 -3.20 11.39
CA GLY A 58 -4.32 -2.56 11.52
C GLY A 58 -4.28 -1.04 11.45
N GLU A 59 -3.09 -0.46 11.51
CA GLU A 59 -2.87 0.96 11.28
C GLU A 59 -3.04 1.31 9.80
N SER A 60 -3.54 2.51 9.53
CA SER A 60 -3.54 3.04 8.16
C SER A 60 -3.50 4.56 8.17
N ALA A 61 -2.76 5.14 7.23
CA ALA A 61 -2.70 6.58 7.01
C ALA A 61 -2.99 6.88 5.54
N LEU A 62 -3.93 7.79 5.29
CA LEU A 62 -4.34 8.21 3.95
C LEU A 62 -3.81 9.59 3.65
N PHE A 63 -3.19 9.73 2.49
CA PHE A 63 -2.66 10.97 1.97
C PHE A 63 -3.31 11.28 0.63
N TYR A 64 -3.62 12.54 0.40
CA TYR A 64 -4.17 13.03 -0.86
C TYR A 64 -3.02 13.59 -1.68
N ALA A 65 -2.96 13.22 -2.96
CA ALA A 65 -2.05 13.84 -3.90
C ALA A 65 -2.68 15.12 -4.45
N GLU A 66 -1.83 16.08 -4.82
CA GLU A 66 -2.26 17.26 -5.56
C GLU A 66 -2.59 16.89 -7.02
N ASP A 67 -3.67 17.45 -7.56
CA ASP A 67 -4.23 17.08 -8.87
C ASP A 67 -3.32 17.47 -10.07
N ASP A 68 -2.32 18.32 -9.87
CA ASP A 68 -1.51 18.93 -10.93
C ASP A 68 -0.28 18.09 -11.37
N GLN A 69 0.09 17.07 -10.60
CA GLN A 69 1.31 16.28 -10.86
C GLN A 69 1.06 14.95 -11.60
N GLY A 70 -0.20 14.56 -11.82
CA GLY A 70 -0.57 13.22 -12.31
C GLY A 70 -0.26 12.10 -11.31
N GLY A 71 -0.54 10.84 -11.65
CA GLY A 71 -0.29 9.68 -10.77
C GLY A 71 -1.46 9.35 -9.83
N PRO A 72 -1.22 8.70 -8.68
CA PRO A 72 -2.29 8.26 -7.80
C PRO A 72 -2.97 9.44 -7.12
N ALA A 73 -4.30 9.54 -7.22
CA ALA A 73 -5.07 10.61 -6.56
C ALA A 73 -4.99 10.54 -5.02
N ARG A 74 -4.76 9.33 -4.49
CA ARG A 74 -4.63 9.06 -3.05
C ARG A 74 -3.58 7.97 -2.84
N VAL A 75 -2.80 8.12 -1.76
CA VAL A 75 -1.88 7.10 -1.28
C VAL A 75 -2.32 6.66 0.10
N LEU A 76 -2.58 5.36 0.27
CA LEU A 76 -2.91 4.76 1.55
C LEU A 76 -1.76 3.87 2.00
N CYS A 77 -1.14 4.22 3.12
CA CYS A 77 -0.20 3.34 3.81
C CYS A 77 -0.98 2.44 4.76
N VAL A 78 -0.81 1.12 4.67
CA VAL A 78 -1.43 0.15 5.59
C VAL A 78 -0.34 -0.58 6.35
N GLY A 79 -0.44 -0.57 7.68
CA GLY A 79 0.51 -1.24 8.55
C GLY A 79 0.41 -2.77 8.44
N VAL A 80 1.54 -3.41 8.14
CA VAL A 80 1.68 -4.86 7.97
C VAL A 80 2.38 -5.54 9.14
N GLY A 81 2.75 -4.79 10.17
CA GLY A 81 3.44 -5.28 11.35
C GLY A 81 4.95 -5.44 11.12
N LYS A 82 5.58 -6.26 11.95
CA LYS A 82 7.03 -6.46 11.92
C LYS A 82 7.46 -7.23 10.65
N PRO A 83 8.60 -6.90 10.04
CA PRO A 83 9.11 -7.60 8.85
C PRO A 83 9.20 -9.12 9.02
N GLU A 84 9.59 -9.61 10.19
CA GLU A 84 9.76 -11.05 10.44
C GLU A 84 8.43 -11.81 10.52
N LYS A 85 7.30 -11.10 10.58
CA LYS A 85 5.94 -11.67 10.55
C LYS A 85 5.22 -11.42 9.22
N TYR A 86 5.91 -10.84 8.23
CA TYR A 86 5.33 -10.57 6.93
C TYR A 86 5.31 -11.84 6.08
N ASP A 87 4.22 -12.60 6.23
CA ASP A 87 3.96 -13.84 5.50
C ASP A 87 2.75 -13.70 4.55
N GLY A 88 2.41 -14.77 3.83
CA GLY A 88 1.26 -14.76 2.92
C GLY A 88 -0.07 -14.49 3.62
N ARG A 89 -0.21 -14.73 4.93
CA ARG A 89 -1.41 -14.36 5.69
C ARG A 89 -1.43 -12.86 5.96
N ALA A 90 -0.30 -12.25 6.30
CA ALA A 90 -0.15 -10.81 6.47
C ALA A 90 -0.49 -10.08 5.15
N VAL A 91 0.00 -10.57 4.01
CA VAL A 91 -0.33 -10.00 2.68
C VAL A 91 -1.81 -10.09 2.35
N ARG A 92 -2.48 -11.22 2.60
CA ARG A 92 -3.93 -11.34 2.39
C ARG A 92 -4.73 -10.34 3.23
N LYS A 93 -4.33 -10.15 4.49
CA LYS A 93 -4.95 -9.15 5.38
C LYS A 93 -4.71 -7.72 4.89
N TYR A 94 -3.49 -7.43 4.46
CA TYR A 94 -3.12 -6.14 3.85
C TYR A 94 -3.98 -5.84 2.63
N ALA A 95 -4.07 -6.78 1.69
CA ALA A 95 -4.91 -6.68 0.51
C ALA A 95 -6.40 -6.51 0.88
N GLY A 96 -6.90 -7.27 1.86
CA GLY A 96 -8.28 -7.12 2.30
C GLY A 96 -8.58 -5.75 2.90
N ARG A 97 -7.66 -5.18 3.68
CA ARG A 97 -7.78 -3.81 4.20
C ARG A 97 -7.75 -2.77 3.08
N ALA A 98 -6.94 -2.97 2.05
CA ALA A 98 -6.92 -2.12 0.87
C ALA A 98 -8.29 -2.06 0.20
N VAL A 99 -8.92 -3.22 -0.03
CA VAL A 99 -10.27 -3.32 -0.61
C VAL A 99 -11.30 -2.62 0.26
N ARG A 100 -11.35 -2.92 1.57
CA ARG A 100 -12.30 -2.27 2.47
C ARG A 100 -12.09 -0.75 2.54
N ALA A 101 -10.84 -0.28 2.48
CA ALA A 101 -10.54 1.14 2.45
C ALA A 101 -11.03 1.82 1.17
N ALA A 102 -10.97 1.15 0.02
CA ALA A 102 -11.54 1.64 -1.24
C ALA A 102 -13.07 1.66 -1.18
N GLU A 103 -13.70 0.59 -0.70
CA GLU A 103 -15.17 0.48 -0.56
C GLU A 103 -15.75 1.55 0.36
N CYS A 104 -15.17 1.76 1.54
CA CYS A 104 -15.59 2.79 2.48
C CYS A 104 -15.53 4.21 1.89
N ARG A 105 -14.80 4.41 0.79
CA ARG A 105 -14.65 5.68 0.07
C ARG A 105 -15.43 5.72 -1.25
N GLY A 106 -16.23 4.69 -1.54
CA GLY A 106 -16.98 4.58 -2.79
C GLY A 106 -16.08 4.43 -4.04
N LEU A 107 -14.84 3.96 -3.88
CA LEU A 107 -13.91 3.82 -4.99
C LEU A 107 -14.08 2.44 -5.65
N GLY A 108 -14.41 2.44 -6.94
CA GLY A 108 -14.55 1.20 -7.74
C GLY A 108 -13.22 0.59 -8.22
N ARG A 109 -12.08 1.24 -7.95
CA ARG A 109 -10.75 0.78 -8.37
C ARG A 109 -9.68 1.21 -7.36
N LEU A 110 -8.73 0.32 -7.12
CA LEU A 110 -7.51 0.57 -6.37
C LEU A 110 -6.33 -0.11 -7.07
N THR A 111 -5.12 0.35 -6.78
CA THR A 111 -3.86 -0.30 -7.13
C THR A 111 -3.16 -0.73 -5.85
N LEU A 112 -2.85 -2.01 -5.74
CA LEU A 112 -2.15 -2.58 -4.58
C LEU A 112 -0.68 -2.74 -4.93
N HIS A 113 0.20 -2.01 -4.24
CA HIS A 113 1.63 -2.29 -4.30
C HIS A 113 1.95 -3.47 -3.39
N LEU A 114 2.65 -4.47 -3.93
CA LEU A 114 3.15 -5.61 -3.19
C LEU A 114 4.65 -5.45 -3.04
N GLU A 115 5.13 -5.66 -1.82
CA GLU A 115 6.52 -5.45 -1.47
C GLU A 115 7.10 -6.78 -0.99
N ALA A 116 8.22 -7.20 -1.59
CA ALA A 116 8.96 -8.37 -1.16
C ALA A 116 9.70 -8.08 0.16
N GLU A 117 9.70 -9.06 1.05
CA GLU A 117 10.38 -8.99 2.34
C GLU A 117 10.69 -10.41 2.84
N GLY A 118 11.90 -10.63 3.36
CA GLY A 118 12.36 -11.95 3.76
C GLY A 118 12.29 -12.98 2.61
N SER A 119 11.62 -14.10 2.86
CA SER A 119 11.42 -15.17 1.86
C SER A 119 10.13 -15.03 1.05
N LEU A 120 9.32 -13.98 1.28
CA LEU A 120 8.06 -13.78 0.58
C LEU A 120 8.27 -12.89 -0.63
N GLU A 121 8.31 -13.50 -1.80
CA GLU A 121 8.56 -12.84 -3.09
C GLU A 121 7.85 -13.56 -4.23
N GLY A 122 7.99 -13.03 -5.45
CA GLY A 122 7.55 -13.71 -6.68
C GLY A 122 6.08 -14.14 -6.67
N GLU A 123 5.83 -15.38 -7.10
CA GLU A 123 4.49 -15.94 -7.26
C GLU A 123 3.73 -16.02 -5.93
N ASP A 124 4.38 -16.41 -4.83
CA ASP A 124 3.74 -16.54 -3.52
C ASP A 124 3.21 -15.18 -3.01
N LEU A 125 3.99 -14.12 -3.20
CA LEU A 125 3.59 -12.76 -2.84
C LEU A 125 2.39 -12.29 -3.68
N VAL A 126 2.45 -12.51 -5.00
CA VAL A 126 1.39 -12.10 -5.94
C VAL A 126 0.11 -12.89 -5.68
N GLN A 127 0.21 -14.20 -5.47
CA GLN A 127 -0.91 -15.06 -5.15
C GLN A 127 -1.59 -14.61 -3.84
N ALA A 128 -0.83 -14.38 -2.78
CA ALA A 128 -1.38 -13.90 -1.51
C ALA A 128 -2.09 -12.55 -1.66
N GLY A 129 -1.52 -11.63 -2.44
CA GLY A 129 -2.13 -10.33 -2.75
C GLY A 129 -3.43 -10.47 -3.52
N ALA A 130 -3.44 -11.29 -4.57
CA ALA A 130 -4.62 -11.55 -5.39
C ALA A 130 -5.75 -12.21 -4.59
N GLU A 131 -5.44 -13.27 -3.84
CA GLU A 131 -6.39 -13.98 -2.99
C GLU A 131 -7.02 -13.05 -1.94
N GLY A 132 -6.20 -12.26 -1.23
CA GLY A 132 -6.71 -11.34 -0.21
C GLY A 132 -7.63 -10.27 -0.79
N THR A 133 -7.33 -9.81 -2.01
CA THR A 133 -8.15 -8.84 -2.71
C THR A 133 -9.49 -9.45 -3.16
N VAL A 134 -9.48 -10.65 -3.74
CA VAL A 134 -10.69 -11.35 -4.21
C VAL A 134 -11.59 -11.73 -3.05
N LEU A 135 -11.03 -12.28 -1.96
CA LEU A 135 -11.79 -12.68 -0.77
C LEU A 135 -12.45 -11.50 -0.07
N ALA A 136 -11.83 -10.32 -0.09
CA ALA A 136 -12.39 -9.13 0.55
C ALA A 136 -13.45 -8.41 -0.30
N ALA A 137 -13.50 -8.68 -1.60
CA ALA A 137 -14.49 -8.09 -2.51
C ALA A 137 -15.78 -8.91 -2.64
N TRP A 138 -15.87 -9.99 -1.87
CA TRP A 138 -17.11 -10.73 -1.57
C TRP A 138 -17.70 -10.24 -0.24
#